data_AF-A0A3G2CAQ6-F1
#
_entry.id   AF-A0A3G2CAQ6-F1
#
_cell.length_a   1.000
_cell.length_b   1.000
_cell.length_c   1.000
_cell.angle_alpha   90.00
_cell.angle_beta   90.00
_cell.angle_gamma   90.00
#
_symmetry.space_group_name_H-M   'P 1'
#
loop_
_entity.id
_entity.type
_entity.pdbx_description
1 polymer ?
#
loop_
_entity_poly.entity_id
_entity_poly.type
_entity_poly.pdbx_seq_one_letter_code
_entity_poly.pdbx_strand_id
1 'polypeptide(L)' 'MELKWTSKALSDLARLYDFLVLASKPAAARTVQSLTQAPVILLTHPRMGEQLFQFEPREVRRIFAGEGTVANSRW' A
#
# COMPACT_ATOMS: atom_id res chain seq x y z
N MET A 1 0.31 -17.21 -7.46
CA MET A 1 0.56 -15.79 -7.79
C MET A 1 1.72 -15.31 -6.93
N GLU A 2 2.54 -14.39 -7.41
CA GLU A 2 3.72 -13.90 -6.68
C GLU A 2 3.64 -12.37 -6.56
N LEU A 3 3.88 -11.84 -5.35
CA LEU A 3 3.92 -10.39 -5.10
C LEU A 3 5.37 -9.90 -5.26
N LYS A 4 5.58 -8.96 -6.17
CA LYS A 4 6.90 -8.33 -6.38
C LYS A 4 6.80 -6.82 -6.17
N TRP A 5 7.73 -6.30 -5.38
CA TRP A 5 7.91 -4.86 -5.22
C TRP A 5 8.85 -4.33 -6.29
N THR A 6 8.53 -3.17 -6.85
CA THR A 6 9.49 -2.46 -7.71
C THR A 6 10.57 -1.81 -6.84
N SER A 7 11.77 -1.63 -7.38
CA SER A 7 12.84 -0.91 -6.67
C SER A 7 12.42 0.51 -6.27
N LYS A 8 11.56 1.16 -7.08
CA LYS A 8 10.99 2.48 -6.76
C LYS A 8 10.08 2.41 -5.53
N ALA A 9 9.19 1.43 -5.46
CA ALA A 9 8.31 1.28 -4.30
C ALA A 9 9.09 0.95 -3.01
N LEU A 10 10.16 0.15 -3.10
CA LEU A 10 11.07 -0.08 -1.97
C LEU A 10 11.77 1.21 -1.53
N SER A 11 12.24 2.03 -2.48
CA SER A 11 12.81 3.35 -2.21
C SER A 11 11.78 4.29 -1.56
N ASP A 12 10.52 4.24 -1.98
CA ASP A 12 9.44 5.04 -1.41
C ASP A 12 9.16 4.67 0.06
N LEU A 13 9.18 3.39 0.41
CA LEU A 13 9.06 2.92 1.80
C LEU A 13 10.20 3.41 2.68
N ALA A 14 11.44 3.39 2.18
CA ALA A 14 12.60 3.90 2.90
C ALA A 14 12.49 5.40 3.18
N ARG A 15 12.12 6.19 2.15
CA ARG A 15 11.91 7.63 2.30
C ARG A 15 10.78 7.97 3.29
N LEU A 16 9.72 7.17 3.31
CA LEU A 16 8.64 7.32 4.29
C LEU A 16 9.12 7.04 5.71
N TYR A 17 9.93 6.00 5.92
CA TYR A 17 10.51 5.70 7.22
C TYR A 17 11.39 6.86 7.72
N ASP A 18 12.31 7.32 6.88
CA ASP A 18 13.26 8.41 7.21
C ASP A 18 12.52 9.71 7.53
N PHE A 19 11.38 9.95 6.90
CA PHE A 19 10.52 11.09 7.23
C PHE A 19 9.85 10.92 8.60
N LEU A 20 9.25 9.77 8.88
CA LEU A 20 8.49 9.52 10.10
C LEU A 20 9.36 9.34 11.35
N VAL A 21 10.59 8.85 11.18
CA VAL A 21 11.51 8.61 12.30
C VAL A 21 11.88 9.91 13.03
N LEU A 22 11.84 11.05 12.33
CA LEU A 22 12.06 12.37 12.91
C LEU A 22 11.01 12.73 13.97
N ALA A 23 9.79 12.19 13.84
CA ALA A 23 8.71 12.40 14.80
C ALA A 23 8.58 11.25 15.80
N SER A 24 8.63 9.99 15.35
CA SER A 24 8.49 8.81 16.21
C SER A 24 9.00 7.55 15.52
N LYS A 25 10.12 7.00 16.01
CA LYS A 25 10.69 5.75 15.51
C LYS A 25 9.72 4.55 15.62
N PRO A 26 8.99 4.33 16.73
CA PRO A 26 7.99 3.26 16.79
C PRO A 26 6.86 3.43 15.78
N ALA A 27 6.38 4.66 15.56
CA ALA A 27 5.33 4.93 14.58
C ALA A 27 5.83 4.65 13.15
N ALA A 28 7.03 5.12 12.80
CA ALA A 28 7.66 4.86 11.50
C ALA A 28 7.74 3.36 11.19
N ALA A 29 8.20 2.56 12.16
CA ALA A 29 8.28 1.11 12.02
C ALA A 29 6.91 0.46 11.80
N ARG A 30 5.89 0.84 12.58
CA ARG A 30 4.52 0.31 12.44
C ARG A 30 3.93 0.67 11.07
N THR A 31 4.09 1.91 10.62
CA THR A 31 3.58 2.35 9.31
C THR A 31 4.18 1.53 8.17
N VAL A 32 5.51 1.37 8.14
CA VAL A 32 6.17 0.55 7.10
C VAL A 32 5.72 -0.90 7.17
N GLN A 33 5.60 -1.48 8.38
CA GLN A 33 5.07 -2.83 8.55
C GLN A 33 3.65 -2.96 7.99
N SER A 34 2.73 -2.07 8.34
CA SER A 34 1.36 -2.09 7.81
C SER A 34 1.32 -1.98 6.28
N LEU A 35 2.12 -1.09 5.68
CA LEU A 35 2.19 -0.94 4.23
C LEU A 35 2.79 -2.16 3.52
N THR A 36 3.74 -2.85 4.14
CA THR A 36 4.32 -4.08 3.57
C THR A 36 3.42 -5.31 3.73
N GLN A 37 2.58 -5.35 4.77
CA GLN A 37 1.64 -6.45 5.01
C GLN A 37 0.35 -6.32 4.22
N ALA A 38 -0.16 -5.09 3.99
CA ALA A 38 -1.43 -4.88 3.32
C ALA A 38 -1.56 -5.57 1.95
N PRO A 39 -0.55 -5.57 1.05
CA PRO A 39 -0.66 -6.21 -0.27
C PRO A 39 -0.65 -7.73 -0.24
N VAL A 40 -0.38 -8.38 0.90
CA VAL A 40 -0.36 -9.85 1.01
C VAL A 40 -1.74 -10.45 0.68
N ILE A 41 -2.83 -9.73 0.98
CA ILE A 41 -4.20 -10.17 0.65
C ILE A 41 -4.43 -10.30 -0.86
N LEU A 42 -3.63 -9.62 -1.70
CA LEU A 42 -3.74 -9.71 -3.16
C LEU A 42 -3.33 -11.06 -3.71
N LEU A 43 -2.57 -11.85 -2.95
CA LEU A 43 -2.23 -13.22 -3.34
C LEU A 43 -3.49 -14.10 -3.44
N THR A 44 -4.52 -13.81 -2.64
CA THR A 44 -5.80 -14.52 -2.64
C THR A 44 -6.93 -13.71 -3.29
N HIS A 45 -6.86 -12.38 -3.28
CA HIS A 45 -7.86 -11.47 -3.86
C HIS A 45 -7.19 -10.45 -4.81
N PRO A 46 -6.69 -10.88 -5.99
CA PRO A 46 -5.85 -10.05 -6.85
C PRO A 46 -6.55 -8.81 -7.43
N ARG A 47 -7.89 -8.80 -7.46
CA ARG A 47 -8.71 -7.68 -7.95
C ARG A 47 -9.28 -6.82 -6.81
N MET A 48 -8.74 -6.91 -5.60
CA MET A 48 -9.12 -6.02 -4.52
C MET A 48 -8.64 -4.58 -4.79
N GLY A 49 -9.42 -3.60 -4.31
CA GLY A 49 -9.14 -2.19 -4.54
C GLY A 49 -9.76 -1.63 -5.81
N GLU A 50 -9.73 -0.32 -5.93
CA GLU A 50 -10.29 0.41 -7.07
C GLU A 50 -9.33 0.37 -8.26
N GLN A 51 -9.83 0.05 -9.46
CA GLN A 51 -9.06 0.19 -10.69
C GLN A 51 -9.02 1.65 -11.13
N LEU A 52 -7.81 2.14 -11.42
CA LEU A 52 -7.56 3.50 -11.88
C LEU A 52 -7.42 3.51 -13.41
N PHE A 53 -8.54 3.67 -14.12
CA PHE A 53 -8.61 3.62 -15.59
C PHE A 53 -7.77 4.70 -16.30
N GLN A 54 -7.35 5.76 -15.60
CA GLN A 54 -6.43 6.77 -16.15
C GLN A 54 -5.04 6.20 -16.53
N PHE A 55 -4.68 5.00 -16.07
CA PHE A 55 -3.40 4.35 -16.37
C PHE A 55 -3.52 3.27 -17.45
N GLU A 56 -4.68 3.13 -18.11
CA GLU A 56 -4.84 2.20 -19.23
C GLU A 56 -3.74 2.42 -20.31
N PRO A 57 -3.22 1.33 -20.92
CA PRO A 57 -3.71 -0.05 -20.86
C PRO A 57 -3.21 -0.85 -19.63
N ARG A 58 -2.57 -0.19 -18.65
CA ARG A 58 -2.02 -0.87 -17.47
C ARG A 58 -3.10 -1.01 -16.40
N GLU A 59 -3.29 -2.22 -15.88
CA GLU A 59 -4.15 -2.45 -14.73
C GLU A 59 -3.48 -1.94 -13.45
N VAL A 60 -3.77 -0.68 -13.08
CA VAL A 60 -3.31 -0.06 -11.84
C VAL A 60 -4.46 -0.04 -10.84
N ARG A 61 -4.20 -0.48 -9.60
CA ARG A 61 -5.19 -0.51 -8.53
C ARG A 61 -4.74 0.30 -7.32
N ARG A 62 -5.68 1.00 -6.69
CA ARG A 62 -5.48 1.70 -5.42
C ARG A 62 -5.99 0.85 -4.27
N ILE A 63 -5.16 0.70 -3.25
CA ILE A 63 -5.47 -0.04 -2.02
C ILE A 63 -5.12 0.87 -0.84
N PHE A 64 -5.99 0.89 0.16
CA PHE A 64 -5.77 1.60 1.40
C PHE A 64 -5.17 0.64 2.44
N ALA A 65 -4.08 1.07 3.07
CA ALA A 65 -3.33 0.28 4.03
C ALA A 65 -3.21 1.07 5.35
N GLY A 66 -4.06 0.74 6.32
CA GLY A 66 -4.15 1.37 7.64
C GLY A 66 -5.51 1.16 8.31
N GLU A 67 -5.60 1.39 9.63
CA GLU A 67 -6.89 1.53 10.33
C GLU A 67 -7.54 2.86 9.90
N GLY A 68 -8.30 2.78 8.81
CA GLY A 68 -8.89 3.95 8.15
C GLY A 68 -9.85 3.49 7.08
N THR A 69 -10.91 2.82 7.54
CA THR A 69 -12.18 2.55 6.86
C THR A 69 -12.14 1.70 5.59
N VAL A 70 -12.46 0.41 5.78
CA VAL A 70 -13.27 -0.33 4.79
C VAL A 70 -14.68 0.28 4.84
N ALA A 71 -14.90 1.38 4.12
CA ALA A 71 -16.25 1.84 3.78
C ALA A 71 -16.59 1.28 2.41
N ASN A 72 -17.13 0.06 2.44
CA ASN A 72 -18.04 -0.41 1.40
C ASN A 72 -19.30 0.48 1.44
N SER A 73 -19.71 1.01 0.29
CA SER A 73 -20.96 1.74 0.03
C SER A 73 -21.10 3.07 0.80
N ARG A 74 -21.35 4.23 0.19
CA ARG A 74 -22.34 4.53 -0.85
C ARG A 74 -22.20 6.03 -1.19
N TRP A 75 -21.92 6.36 -2.46
CA TRP A 75 -21.84 7.69 -3.10
C TRP A 75 -20.82 8.70 -2.56
#